data_AF-A0A0A1U877-F1
#
_entry.id   AF-A0A0A1U877-F1
#
_cell.length_a   1.000
_cell.length_b   1.000
_cell.length_c   1.000
_cell.angle_alpha   90.00
_cell.angle_beta   90.00
_cell.angle_gamma   90.00
#
_symmetry.space_group_name_H-M   'P 1'
#
loop_
_entity.id
_entity.type
_entity.pdbx_description
1 polymer ?
#
loop_
_entity_poly.entity_id
_entity_poly.type
_entity_poly.pdbx_seq_one_letter_code
_entity_poly.pdbx_strand_id
1 'polypeptide(L)'
;MGDEDKVIDYSAQVQQHVDIADQFIKGKIQLDECLNQIFDIIPLGCKDTKVCEDNAAAVLSVLCNVKDVKPEVVEKLSSDQQDWLLMYVYKGLGASENKDATYIPASPQILFKWFSVVQSVAGDGCVMRAVLRRRAL
;
A
#
# COMPACT_ATOMS: atom_id res chain seq x y z
N MET A 1 -0.64 -15.61 -33.07
CA MET A 1 0.16 -14.37 -32.95
C MET A 1 0.32 -14.19 -31.46
N GLY A 2 1.40 -14.78 -30.92
CA GLY A 2 1.61 -14.81 -29.47
C GLY A 2 2.00 -13.41 -29.03
N ASP A 3 1.19 -12.80 -28.17
CA ASP A 3 1.63 -11.63 -27.43
C ASP A 3 2.91 -12.05 -26.70
N GLU A 4 4.01 -11.39 -27.04
CA GLU A 4 5.22 -11.43 -26.24
C GLU A 4 4.83 -10.83 -24.89
N ASP A 5 4.48 -11.69 -23.93
CA ASP A 5 4.33 -11.33 -22.53
C ASP A 5 5.62 -10.60 -22.14
N LYS A 6 5.56 -9.26 -22.11
CA LYS A 6 6.63 -8.46 -21.52
C LYS A 6 6.85 -9.06 -20.14
N VAL A 7 8.01 -9.67 -19.94
CA VAL A 7 8.39 -10.20 -18.64
C VAL A 7 8.49 -9.00 -17.71
N ILE A 8 7.42 -8.75 -16.94
CA ILE A 8 7.38 -7.67 -15.96
C ILE A 8 8.36 -8.06 -14.86
N ASP A 9 9.40 -7.25 -14.68
CA ASP A 9 10.33 -7.41 -13.57
C ASP A 9 9.72 -6.82 -12.30
N TYR A 10 8.93 -7.64 -11.61
CA TYR A 10 8.31 -7.26 -10.35
C TYR A 10 9.35 -6.97 -9.25
N SER A 11 10.54 -7.57 -9.31
CA SER A 11 11.60 -7.32 -8.32
C SER A 11 12.11 -5.89 -8.41
N ALA A 12 12.29 -5.37 -9.64
CA ALA A 12 12.70 -3.99 -9.86
C ALA A 12 11.64 -2.98 -9.37
N GLN A 13 10.35 -3.26 -9.61
CA GLN A 13 9.24 -2.43 -9.13
C GLN A 13 9.19 -2.37 -7.60
N VAL A 14 9.37 -3.52 -6.93
CA VAL A 14 9.38 -3.58 -5.47
C VAL A 14 10.61 -2.89 -4.89
N GLN A 15 11.78 -3.02 -5.53
CA GLN A 15 12.95 -2.26 -5.12
C GLN A 15 12.70 -0.75 -5.20
N GLN A 16 12.01 -0.29 -6.24
CA GLN A 16 11.63 1.11 -6.36
C GLN A 16 10.68 1.55 -5.23
N HIS A 17 9.72 0.71 -4.83
CA HIS A 17 8.86 0.99 -3.67
C HIS A 17 9.64 1.10 -2.37
N VAL A 18 10.59 0.19 -2.15
CA VAL A 18 11.48 0.22 -0.97
C VAL A 18 12.28 1.53 -0.94
N ASP A 19 12.82 1.96 -2.08
CA ASP A 19 13.59 3.19 -2.19
C ASP A 19 12.72 4.43 -1.92
N ILE A 20 11.48 4.48 -2.44
CA ILE A 20 10.52 5.56 -2.17
C ILE A 20 10.16 5.61 -0.67
N ALA A 21 9.89 4.45 -0.07
CA ALA A 21 9.59 4.35 1.35
C ALA A 21 10.76 4.85 2.22
N ASP A 22 11.99 4.45 1.89
CA ASP A 22 13.20 4.91 2.58
C ASP A 22 13.42 6.43 2.44
N GLN A 23 13.17 6.99 1.25
CA GLN A 23 13.23 8.44 1.03
C GLN A 23 12.23 9.20 1.91
N PHE A 24 11.00 8.69 2.05
CA PHE A 24 10.00 9.28 2.93
C PHE A 24 10.40 9.19 4.40
N ILE A 25 10.83 8.01 4.86
CA ILE A 25 11.25 7.79 6.26
C ILE A 25 12.44 8.69 6.64
N LYS A 26 13.37 8.92 5.70
CA LYS A 26 14.49 9.86 5.85
C LYS A 26 14.11 11.33 5.69
N GLY A 27 12.84 11.64 5.40
CA GLY A 27 12.33 13.00 5.26
C GLY A 27 12.77 13.71 3.96
N LYS A 28 13.17 12.96 2.93
CA LYS A 28 13.58 13.51 1.63
C LYS A 28 12.40 13.91 0.75
N ILE A 29 11.28 13.20 0.86
CA ILE A 29 10.04 13.47 0.12
C ILE A 29 8.86 13.62 1.07
N GLN A 30 7.81 14.30 0.62
CA GLN A 30 6.59 14.49 1.41
C GLN A 30 5.66 13.27 1.28
N LEU A 31 4.72 13.13 2.21
CA LEU A 31 3.77 12.01 2.23
C LEU A 31 2.92 11.94 0.96
N ASP A 32 2.39 13.06 0.49
CA ASP A 32 1.56 13.13 -0.72
C ASP A 32 2.31 12.62 -1.95
N GLU A 33 3.57 13.02 -2.09
CA GLU A 33 4.45 12.58 -3.19
C GLU A 33 4.78 11.09 -3.08
N CYS A 34 5.12 10.62 -1.87
CA CYS A 34 5.41 9.23 -1.59
C CYS A 34 4.25 8.30 -1.96
N LEU A 35 3.03 8.63 -1.50
CA LEU A 35 1.85 7.81 -1.76
C LEU A 35 1.47 7.78 -3.24
N ASN A 36 1.57 8.91 -3.94
CA ASN A 36 1.34 8.94 -5.39
C ASN A 36 2.32 8.01 -6.13
N GLN A 37 3.62 8.12 -5.85
CA GLN A 37 4.62 7.29 -6.52
C GLN A 37 4.46 5.79 -6.20
N ILE A 38 4.18 5.43 -4.95
CA ILE A 38 3.96 4.03 -4.54
C ILE A 38 2.72 3.44 -5.21
N PHE A 39 1.62 4.20 -5.32
CA PHE A 39 0.41 3.64 -5.91
C PHE A 39 0.41 3.63 -7.44
N ASP A 40 1.35 4.32 -8.09
CA ASP A 40 1.55 4.27 -9.53
C ASP A 40 2.31 3.00 -10.01
N ILE A 41 3.02 2.30 -9.10
CA ILE A 41 3.93 1.20 -9.45
C ILE A 41 3.53 -0.13 -8.77
N ILE A 42 2.23 -0.29 -8.47
CA ILE A 42 1.73 -1.51 -7.82
C ILE A 42 2.01 -2.74 -8.71
N PRO A 43 2.64 -3.82 -8.18
CA PRO A 43 2.99 -5.02 -8.94
C PRO A 43 1.77 -5.92 -9.19
N LEU A 44 0.84 -5.45 -10.01
CA LEU A 44 -0.41 -6.14 -10.32
C LEU A 44 -0.15 -7.49 -11.01
N GLY A 45 -0.81 -8.55 -10.52
CA GLY A 45 -0.70 -9.88 -11.13
C GLY A 45 0.62 -10.61 -10.85
N CYS A 46 1.48 -10.07 -9.98
CA CYS A 46 2.62 -10.80 -9.45
C CYS A 46 2.14 -12.06 -8.72
N LYS A 47 2.73 -13.22 -9.05
CA LYS A 47 2.41 -14.51 -8.41
C LYS A 47 3.45 -14.92 -7.37
N ASP A 48 4.54 -14.17 -7.27
CA ASP A 48 5.59 -14.42 -6.29
C ASP A 48 5.17 -13.79 -4.95
N THR A 49 4.77 -14.65 -4.02
CA THR A 49 4.36 -14.25 -2.68
C THR A 49 5.40 -13.39 -2.00
N LYS A 50 6.69 -13.69 -2.15
CA LYS A 50 7.75 -12.93 -1.49
C LYS A 50 7.79 -11.50 -2.00
N VAL A 51 7.72 -11.31 -3.32
CA VAL A 51 7.72 -9.99 -3.94
C VAL A 51 6.48 -9.18 -3.51
N CYS A 52 5.30 -9.80 -3.48
CA CYS A 52 4.08 -9.16 -2.97
C CYS A 52 4.14 -8.80 -1.48
N GLU A 53 4.81 -9.60 -0.66
CA GLU A 53 5.02 -9.34 0.76
C GLU A 53 6.06 -8.22 0.99
N ASP A 54 7.19 -8.23 0.26
CA ASP A 54 8.21 -7.19 0.34
C ASP A 54 7.64 -5.82 -0.08
N ASN A 55 6.81 -5.81 -1.12
CA ASN A 55 6.05 -4.63 -1.53
C ASN A 55 5.12 -4.14 -0.41
N ALA A 56 4.32 -5.04 0.17
CA ALA A 56 3.41 -4.67 1.25
C ALA A 56 4.17 -4.15 2.48
N ALA A 57 5.32 -4.72 2.82
CA ALA A 57 6.19 -4.25 3.88
C ALA A 57 6.66 -2.82 3.64
N ALA A 58 7.07 -2.48 2.41
CA ALA A 58 7.47 -1.12 2.04
C ALA A 58 6.33 -0.12 2.25
N VAL A 59 5.13 -0.41 1.72
CA VAL A 59 3.95 0.46 1.88
C VAL A 59 3.58 0.61 3.35
N LEU A 60 3.50 -0.49 4.09
CA LEU A 60 3.13 -0.46 5.51
C LEU A 60 4.15 0.29 6.35
N SER A 61 5.44 0.23 6.02
CA SER A 61 6.48 1.01 6.70
C SER A 61 6.27 2.51 6.58
N VAL A 62 5.80 3.00 5.42
CA VAL A 62 5.42 4.41 5.20
C VAL A 62 4.23 4.77 6.09
N LEU A 63 3.15 3.99 6.01
CA LEU A 63 1.91 4.25 6.76
C LEU A 63 2.15 4.28 8.27
N CYS A 64 3.04 3.41 8.79
CA CYS A 64 3.39 3.35 10.20
C CYS A 64 4.33 4.47 10.67
N ASN A 65 5.09 5.11 9.77
CA ASN A 65 5.94 6.26 10.10
C ASN A 65 5.20 7.60 10.03
N VAL A 66 3.93 7.60 9.60
CA VAL A 66 3.08 8.79 9.63
C VAL A 66 2.66 9.11 11.05
N LYS A 67 2.97 10.34 11.50
CA LYS A 67 2.64 10.80 12.86
C LYS A 67 1.15 11.09 13.04
N ASP A 68 0.54 11.69 12.02
CA ASP A 68 -0.85 12.09 12.03
C ASP A 68 -1.46 11.93 10.64
N VAL A 69 -2.65 11.33 10.59
CA VAL A 69 -3.33 11.02 9.33
C VAL A 69 -4.35 12.11 9.07
N LYS A 70 -4.07 12.92 8.05
CA LYS A 70 -4.86 14.09 7.68
C LYS A 70 -5.78 13.78 6.50
N PRO A 71 -7.08 14.14 6.55
CA PRO A 71 -8.02 13.90 5.44
C PRO A 71 -7.53 14.46 4.10
N GLU A 72 -6.86 15.62 4.13
CA GLU A 72 -6.36 16.31 2.94
C GLU A 72 -5.33 15.48 2.15
N VAL A 73 -4.65 14.53 2.80
CA VAL A 73 -3.73 13.59 2.13
C VAL A 73 -4.52 12.59 1.29
N VAL A 74 -5.62 12.07 1.83
CA VAL A 74 -6.47 11.08 1.16
C VAL A 74 -7.32 11.72 0.05
N GLU A 75 -7.78 12.94 0.25
CA GLU A 75 -8.53 13.72 -0.74
C GLU A 75 -7.73 13.99 -2.03
N LYS A 76 -6.40 14.05 -1.93
CA LYS A 76 -5.51 14.22 -3.08
C LYS A 76 -5.27 12.93 -3.87
N LEU A 77 -5.57 11.77 -3.28
CA LEU A 77 -5.47 10.49 -3.96
C LEU A 77 -6.68 10.30 -4.87
N SER A 78 -6.45 9.69 -6.03
CA SER A 78 -7.55 9.21 -6.87
C SER A 78 -8.35 8.13 -6.15
N SER A 79 -9.61 7.92 -6.55
CA SER A 79 -10.44 6.85 -5.98
C SER A 79 -9.80 5.45 -6.09
N ASP A 80 -8.99 5.21 -7.12
CA ASP A 80 -8.26 3.95 -7.29
C ASP A 80 -7.16 3.80 -6.23
N GLN A 81 -6.36 4.85 -6.03
CA GLN A 81 -5.31 4.91 -5.02
C GLN A 81 -5.86 4.84 -3.60
N GLN A 82 -7.03 5.43 -3.33
CA GLN A 82 -7.73 5.30 -2.03
C GLN A 82 -8.11 3.85 -1.74
N ASP A 83 -8.62 3.12 -2.74
CA ASP A 83 -8.94 1.69 -2.57
C ASP A 83 -7.68 0.84 -2.34
N TRP A 84 -6.56 1.16 -3.02
CA TRP A 84 -5.27 0.51 -2.79
C TRP A 84 -4.73 0.75 -1.40
N LEU A 85 -4.75 2.01 -0.96
CA LEU A 85 -4.39 2.40 0.40
C LEU A 85 -5.18 1.58 1.43
N LEU A 86 -6.50 1.49 1.27
CA LEU A 86 -7.35 0.73 2.20
C LEU A 86 -7.05 -0.78 2.17
N MET A 87 -6.73 -1.34 1.01
CA MET A 87 -6.32 -2.74 0.90
C MET A 87 -5.04 -3.01 1.69
N TYR A 88 -4.01 -2.15 1.57
CA TYR A 88 -2.79 -2.29 2.37
C TYR A 88 -3.05 -2.10 3.87
N VAL A 89 -3.93 -1.16 4.26
CA VAL A 89 -4.36 -0.99 5.66
C VAL A 89 -4.97 -2.30 6.19
N TYR A 90 -5.87 -2.94 5.45
CA TYR A 90 -6.42 -4.24 5.83
C TYR A 90 -5.36 -5.34 5.90
N LYS A 91 -4.42 -5.36 4.96
CA LYS A 91 -3.30 -6.31 4.97
C LYS A 91 -2.45 -6.14 6.24
N GLY A 92 -2.12 -4.91 6.63
CA GLY A 92 -1.39 -4.62 7.86
C GLY A 92 -2.15 -4.99 9.13
N LEU A 93 -3.45 -4.67 9.20
CA LEU A 93 -4.30 -5.03 10.34
C LEU A 93 -4.46 -6.55 10.51
N GLY A 94 -4.47 -7.30 9.42
CA GLY A 94 -4.53 -8.78 9.44
C GLY A 94 -3.16 -9.47 9.55
N ALA A 95 -2.05 -8.72 9.52
CA ALA A 95 -0.70 -9.30 9.45
C ALA A 95 -0.35 -10.14 10.69
N SER A 96 -0.81 -9.74 11.88
CA SER A 96 -0.52 -10.48 13.12
C SER A 96 -1.20 -11.86 13.18
N GLU A 97 -2.25 -12.08 12.41
CA GLU A 97 -2.96 -13.36 12.32
C GLU A 97 -2.48 -14.22 11.14
N ASN A 98 -1.76 -13.62 10.20
CA ASN A 98 -1.22 -14.30 9.03
C ASN A 98 0.19 -14.82 9.30
N LYS A 99 0.34 -16.15 9.38
CA LYS A 99 1.64 -16.82 9.63
C LYS A 99 2.67 -16.59 8.54
N ASP A 100 2.23 -16.24 7.33
CA ASP A 100 3.08 -16.00 6.17
C ASP A 100 3.44 -14.52 5.98
N ALA A 101 2.93 -13.62 6.84
CA ALA A 101 3.25 -12.20 6.76
C ALA A 101 4.70 -11.94 7.17
N THR A 102 5.47 -11.31 6.28
CA THR A 102 6.88 -10.97 6.53
C THR A 102 7.04 -9.65 7.29
N TYR A 103 5.99 -8.83 7.32
CA TYR A 103 5.96 -7.56 8.02
C TYR A 103 4.78 -7.52 8.99
N ILE A 104 5.09 -7.34 10.27
CA ILE A 104 4.11 -7.10 11.32
C ILE A 104 4.24 -5.62 11.73
N PRO A 105 3.19 -4.80 11.54
CA PRO A 105 3.22 -3.39 11.92
C PRO A 105 3.54 -3.21 13.40
N ALA A 106 4.58 -2.44 13.71
CA ALA A 106 4.99 -2.16 15.10
C ALA A 106 3.94 -1.34 15.87
N SER A 107 3.12 -0.55 15.17
CA SER A 107 2.02 0.21 15.74
C SER A 107 0.76 0.01 14.89
N PRO A 108 -0.10 -0.98 15.21
CA PRO A 108 -1.35 -1.17 14.48
C PRO A 108 -2.36 -0.04 14.71
N GLN A 109 -2.20 0.78 15.77
CA GLN A 109 -3.11 1.87 16.09
C GLN A 109 -3.16 2.95 15.00
N ILE A 110 -2.03 3.24 14.35
CA ILE A 110 -2.00 4.21 13.24
C ILE A 110 -2.76 3.68 12.02
N LEU A 111 -2.80 2.37 11.80
CA LEU A 111 -3.54 1.76 10.69
C LEU A 111 -5.06 1.89 10.89
N PHE A 112 -5.54 1.83 12.14
CA PHE A 112 -6.94 2.17 12.44
C PHE A 112 -7.26 3.64 12.17
N LYS A 113 -6.32 4.56 12.40
CA LYS A 113 -6.49 5.98 12.02
C LYS A 113 -6.57 6.14 10.50
N TRP A 114 -5.67 5.48 9.77
CA TRP A 114 -5.72 5.42 8.31
C TRP A 114 -7.07 4.91 7.81
N PHE A 115 -7.54 3.79 8.36
CA PHE A 115 -8.85 3.22 8.04
C PHE A 115 -9.97 4.25 8.20
N SER A 116 -10.09 4.88 9.37
CA SER A 116 -11.16 5.84 9.65
C SER A 116 -11.14 7.04 8.71
N VAL A 117 -9.95 7.59 8.41
CA VAL A 117 -9.81 8.73 7.51
C VAL A 117 -10.17 8.34 6.08
N VAL A 118 -9.67 7.21 5.59
CA VAL A 118 -10.00 6.73 4.23
C VAL A 118 -11.49 6.48 4.09
N GLN A 119 -12.13 5.83 5.08
CA GLN A 119 -13.57 5.60 5.07
C GLN A 119 -14.37 6.91 5.07
N SER A 120 -13.94 7.92 5.83
CA SER A 120 -14.62 9.22 5.86
C SER A 120 -14.55 9.98 4.52
N VAL A 121 -13.45 9.82 3.77
CA VAL A 121 -13.23 10.52 2.50
C VAL A 121 -13.82 9.74 1.31
N ALA A 122 -13.58 8.43 1.24
CA ALA A 122 -13.97 7.57 0.12
C ALA A 122 -15.40 6.99 0.25
N GLY A 123 -16.01 7.11 1.43
CA GLY A 123 -17.33 6.55 1.76
C GLY A 123 -17.32 5.03 1.95
N ASP A 124 -18.42 4.47 2.49
CA ASP A 124 -18.49 3.07 2.91
C ASP A 124 -18.20 2.03 1.80
N GLY A 125 -18.43 2.40 0.54
CA GLY A 125 -18.16 1.54 -0.61
C GLY A 125 -16.68 1.20 -0.80
N CYS A 126 -15.75 1.99 -0.23
CA CYS A 126 -14.31 1.74 -0.35
C CYS A 126 -13.90 0.41 0.29
N VAL A 127 -14.57 0.00 1.37
CA VAL A 127 -14.30 -1.27 2.06
C VAL A 127 -14.50 -2.45 1.13
N MET A 128 -15.65 -2.51 0.45
CA MET A 128 -15.96 -3.62 -0.44
C MET A 128 -15.00 -3.66 -1.64
N ARG A 129 -14.64 -2.50 -2.21
CA ARG A 129 -13.68 -2.43 -3.31
C ARG A 129 -12.28 -2.88 -2.89
N ALA A 130 -11.81 -2.47 -1.71
CA ALA A 130 -10.52 -2.88 -1.15
C ALA A 130 -10.46 -4.40 -0.89
N VAL A 131 -11.52 -4.97 -0.30
CA VAL A 131 -11.60 -6.42 -0.05
C VAL A 131 -11.57 -7.23 -1.35
N LEU A 132 -12.27 -6.76 -2.40
CA LEU A 132 -12.25 -7.40 -3.72
C LEU A 132 -10.87 -7.29 -4.39
N ARG A 133 -10.16 -6.16 -4.22
CA ARG A 133 -8.80 -5.96 -4.74
C ARG A 133 -7.75 -6.88 -4.13
N ARG A 134 -7.96 -7.41 -2.92
CA ARG A 134 -7.01 -8.34 -2.29
C ARG A 134 -6.68 -9.55 -3.18
N ARG A 135 -7.57 -9.92 -4.11
CA ARG A 135 -7.35 -11.02 -5.07
C ARG A 135 -6.44 -10.65 -6.25
N ALA A 136 -6.12 -9.37 -6.43
CA ALA A 136 -5.29 -8.86 -7.53
C ALA A 136 -3.79 -8.80 -7.19
N LEU A 137 -3.42 -9.08 -5.93
CA LEU A 137 -2.06 -9.21 -5.41
C LEU A 137 -1.81 -10.62 -4.88
#